data_AF-A0A519YZC6-F1
#
_entry.id   AF-A0A519YZC6-F1
#
_cell.length_a   1.000
_cell.length_b   1.000
_cell.length_c   1.000
_cell.angle_alpha   90.00
_cell.angle_beta   90.00
_cell.angle_gamma   90.00
#
_symmetry.space_group_name_H-M   'P 1'
#
loop_
_entity.id
_entity.type
_entity.pdbx_description
1 polymer ?
#
loop_
_entity_poly.entity_id
_entity_poly.type
_entity_poly.pdbx_seq_one_letter_code
_entity_poly.pdbx_strand_id
1 'polypeptide(L)'
;MLESDRSVKSVSRQEEYADASLDFSISQKRGRICVEINMKFAFKSIVAAAAFVAVGAASATPYAGTWSVVAGTGSLTFSPAALNALSSSGSNVITAGTVNSVLPGAGAVNSAKYTKLTGNVALTFDSAVISGDTLTSLKASNSVVNIRRSILDENDVVTAQFNVYMANFNVNLSNSTIFADLYSDTGANSVLKSYGNRAIFTATLPGVVGGTLGKIEVTSVTPTAANGTASGSLNGNLSMNTATADIVLAGLGLETTGDIANLVKSANWGATNATGTFTAPPIPEPSTYVLMGLGLVGVAAAARRRAA
;
A
#
# COMPACT_ATOMS: atom_id res chain seq x y z
N MET A 1 -53.84 7.55 22.25
CA MET A 1 -54.69 6.66 21.43
C MET A 1 -53.97 6.43 20.11
N LEU A 2 -53.51 5.19 19.93
CA LEU A 2 -52.90 4.52 18.77
C LEU A 2 -51.50 3.96 19.07
N GLU A 3 -51.55 2.74 19.61
CA GLU A 3 -50.52 1.72 19.59
C GLU A 3 -50.09 1.38 18.16
N SER A 4 -48.83 1.03 17.97
CA SER A 4 -48.36 0.31 16.79
C SER A 4 -47.14 -0.51 17.17
N ASP A 5 -47.45 -1.66 17.76
CA ASP A 5 -46.62 -2.82 18.01
C ASP A 5 -45.99 -3.36 16.70
N ARG A 6 -44.66 -3.54 16.66
CA ARG A 6 -44.01 -4.36 15.62
C ARG A 6 -42.92 -5.25 16.21
N SER A 7 -43.37 -6.44 16.54
CA SER A 7 -42.63 -7.69 16.76
C SER A 7 -41.61 -7.98 15.64
N VAL A 8 -40.33 -8.10 16.00
CA VAL A 8 -39.27 -8.61 15.13
C VAL A 8 -39.02 -10.08 15.46
N LYS A 9 -39.25 -10.95 14.46
CA LYS A 9 -39.06 -12.40 14.50
C LYS A 9 -37.59 -12.76 14.73
N SER A 10 -37.34 -13.54 15.77
CA SER A 10 -36.08 -14.23 16.05
C SER A 10 -35.82 -15.33 15.00
N VAL A 11 -34.69 -15.24 14.29
CA VAL A 11 -34.21 -16.28 13.37
C VAL A 11 -33.31 -17.24 14.17
N SER A 12 -33.80 -18.45 14.40
CA SER A 12 -33.08 -19.57 15.01
C SER A 12 -32.06 -20.15 14.02
N ARG A 13 -30.76 -20.12 14.37
CA ARG A 13 -29.72 -20.93 13.72
C ARG A 13 -29.85 -22.38 14.20
N GLN A 14 -30.06 -23.32 13.27
CA GLN A 14 -29.85 -24.73 13.53
C GLN A 14 -28.36 -25.05 13.32
N GLU A 15 -27.74 -25.62 14.36
CA GLU A 15 -26.42 -26.24 14.31
C GLU A 15 -26.58 -27.65 13.75
N GLU A 16 -25.95 -27.93 12.62
CA GLU A 16 -25.87 -29.27 12.04
C GLU A 16 -24.54 -29.91 12.49
N TYR A 17 -24.61 -30.74 13.54
CA TYR A 17 -23.52 -31.61 13.96
C TYR A 17 -23.60 -32.92 13.16
N ALA A 18 -22.67 -33.11 12.21
CA ALA A 18 -22.48 -34.38 11.54
C ALA A 18 -21.78 -35.37 12.48
N ASP A 19 -22.57 -36.27 13.06
CA ASP A 19 -22.14 -37.32 13.97
C ASP A 19 -21.63 -38.53 13.17
N ALA A 20 -20.32 -38.74 13.13
CA ALA A 20 -19.69 -39.89 12.48
C ALA A 20 -19.54 -41.04 13.49
N SER A 21 -20.61 -41.83 13.66
CA SER A 21 -20.57 -43.04 14.50
C SER A 21 -19.81 -44.17 13.78
N LEU A 22 -18.60 -44.48 14.24
CA LEU A 22 -17.90 -45.72 13.89
C LEU A 22 -18.43 -46.85 14.76
N ASP A 23 -19.23 -47.72 14.15
CA ASP A 23 -19.86 -48.87 14.80
C ASP A 23 -18.79 -49.97 15.05
N PHE A 24 -18.36 -50.12 16.31
CA PHE A 24 -17.35 -51.11 16.71
C PHE A 24 -18.02 -52.28 17.45
N SER A 25 -18.47 -53.28 16.70
CA SER A 25 -18.99 -54.54 17.25
C SER A 25 -17.85 -55.47 17.68
N ILE A 26 -17.54 -55.54 18.97
CA ILE A 26 -16.68 -56.59 19.55
C ILE A 26 -17.55 -57.71 20.12
N SER A 27 -17.69 -58.81 19.37
CA SER A 27 -18.22 -60.07 19.89
C SER A 27 -17.07 -60.91 20.47
N GLN A 28 -16.84 -60.84 21.78
CA GLN A 28 -15.90 -61.75 22.45
C GLN A 28 -16.57 -63.09 22.78
N LYS A 29 -16.42 -64.08 21.88
CA LYS A 29 -16.46 -65.49 22.29
C LYS A 29 -15.04 -65.95 22.58
N ARG A 30 -14.83 -66.44 23.80
CA ARG A 30 -13.60 -67.06 24.29
C ARG A 30 -13.07 -68.09 23.29
N GLY A 31 -11.94 -67.76 22.67
CA GLY A 31 -11.17 -68.66 21.81
C GLY A 31 -10.02 -67.86 21.20
N ARG A 32 -8.79 -68.38 21.31
CA ARG A 32 -7.56 -67.73 20.86
C ARG A 32 -7.72 -67.16 19.44
N ILE A 33 -7.50 -65.86 19.28
CA ILE A 33 -7.41 -65.21 17.96
C ILE A 33 -5.99 -65.42 17.45
N CYS A 34 -5.81 -66.39 16.55
CA CYS A 34 -4.66 -66.38 15.65
C CYS A 34 -4.96 -65.40 14.52
N VAL A 35 -4.33 -64.23 14.54
CA VAL A 35 -4.33 -63.31 13.39
C VAL A 35 -3.18 -63.70 12.49
N GLU A 36 -3.49 -64.42 11.40
CA GLU A 36 -2.53 -64.65 10.33
C GLU A 36 -2.56 -63.45 9.39
N ILE A 37 -1.64 -62.50 9.59
CA ILE A 37 -1.52 -61.31 8.74
C ILE A 37 -0.87 -61.74 7.42
N ASN A 38 -1.70 -61.93 6.40
CA ASN A 38 -1.23 -62.18 5.04
C ASN A 38 -0.67 -60.86 4.44
N MET A 39 0.65 -60.64 4.57
CA MET A 39 1.35 -59.40 4.19
C MET A 39 1.41 -59.11 2.68
N LYS A 40 0.78 -59.91 1.81
CA LYS A 40 0.90 -59.75 0.34
C LYS A 40 0.03 -58.63 -0.27
N PHE A 41 -0.93 -58.07 0.47
CA PHE A 41 -1.85 -57.06 -0.08
C PHE A 41 -1.57 -55.61 0.34
N ALA A 42 -0.70 -55.37 1.33
CA ALA A 42 -0.47 -54.02 1.86
C ALA A 42 0.60 -53.20 1.10
N PHE A 43 1.43 -53.82 0.26
CA PHE A 43 2.53 -53.12 -0.43
C PHE A 43 2.13 -52.43 -1.75
N LYS A 44 0.93 -52.68 -2.29
CA LYS A 44 0.48 -52.07 -3.56
C LYS A 44 -0.31 -50.77 -3.38
N SER A 45 -0.80 -50.50 -2.17
CA SER A 45 -1.67 -49.34 -1.90
C SER A 45 -0.92 -48.11 -1.37
N ILE A 46 0.34 -48.26 -0.95
CA ILE A 46 1.16 -47.14 -0.42
C ILE A 46 1.83 -46.33 -1.53
N VAL A 47 1.98 -46.87 -2.75
CA VAL A 47 2.63 -46.16 -3.87
C VAL A 47 1.69 -45.14 -4.54
N ALA A 48 0.38 -45.22 -4.32
CA ALA A 48 -0.60 -44.31 -4.94
C ALA A 48 -0.89 -43.04 -4.12
N ALA A 49 -0.53 -42.99 -2.83
CA ALA A 49 -0.82 -41.84 -1.97
C ALA A 49 0.29 -40.77 -1.96
N ALA A 50 1.49 -41.08 -2.46
CA ALA A 50 2.60 -40.12 -2.52
C ALA A 50 2.53 -39.17 -3.74
N ALA A 51 1.65 -39.42 -4.71
CA ALA A 51 1.57 -38.64 -5.95
C ALA A 51 0.52 -37.51 -5.93
N PHE A 52 -0.36 -37.44 -4.91
CA PHE A 52 -1.44 -36.45 -4.86
C PHE A 52 -1.32 -35.43 -3.71
N VAL A 53 -0.27 -35.49 -2.88
CA VAL A 53 -0.05 -34.53 -1.78
C VAL A 53 1.00 -33.46 -2.14
N ALA A 54 1.01 -33.03 -3.40
CA ALA A 54 1.78 -31.87 -3.87
C ALA A 54 0.90 -30.79 -4.55
N VAL A 55 -0.43 -30.90 -4.41
CA VAL A 55 -1.39 -29.88 -4.88
C VAL A 55 -1.97 -29.19 -3.65
N GLY A 56 -1.17 -28.38 -2.97
CA GLY A 56 -1.60 -27.85 -1.68
C GLY A 56 -0.83 -26.65 -1.15
N ALA A 57 -0.17 -25.90 -2.03
CA ALA A 57 0.19 -24.49 -1.85
C ALA A 57 0.93 -24.07 -3.10
N ALA A 58 0.20 -23.67 -4.14
CA ALA A 58 0.77 -22.74 -5.11
C ALA A 58 0.94 -21.40 -4.37
N SER A 59 1.93 -21.32 -3.47
CA SER A 59 2.51 -20.02 -3.15
C SER A 59 3.02 -19.52 -4.48
N ALA A 60 2.31 -18.56 -5.08
CA ALA A 60 2.73 -17.92 -6.32
C ALA A 60 4.21 -17.56 -6.14
N THR A 61 5.07 -18.26 -6.86
CA THR A 61 6.50 -17.91 -6.90
C THR A 61 6.55 -16.45 -7.32
N PRO A 62 7.28 -15.59 -6.57
CA PRO A 62 7.37 -14.19 -6.92
C PRO A 62 7.76 -14.03 -8.38
N TYR A 63 7.18 -13.04 -9.07
CA TYR A 63 7.54 -12.78 -10.44
C TYR A 63 9.04 -12.50 -10.53
N ALA A 64 9.80 -13.34 -11.24
CA ALA A 64 11.25 -13.23 -11.33
C ALA A 64 11.74 -12.07 -12.22
N GLY A 65 10.84 -11.35 -12.88
CA GLY A 65 11.17 -10.18 -13.70
C GLY A 65 11.08 -8.87 -12.92
N THR A 66 11.84 -7.87 -13.34
CA THR A 66 11.81 -6.54 -12.72
C THR A 66 10.56 -5.79 -13.15
N TRP A 67 9.72 -5.41 -12.19
CA TRP A 67 8.57 -4.54 -12.42
C TRP A 67 9.01 -3.10 -12.74
N SER A 68 8.34 -2.49 -13.71
CA SER A 68 8.45 -1.08 -14.05
C SER A 68 7.11 -0.38 -13.83
N VAL A 69 7.14 0.87 -13.36
CA VAL A 69 5.94 1.69 -13.17
C VAL A 69 5.42 2.16 -14.52
N VAL A 70 4.12 1.97 -14.76
CA VAL A 70 3.44 2.54 -15.92
C VAL A 70 2.72 3.83 -15.53
N ALA A 71 2.00 3.78 -14.41
CA ALA A 71 1.27 4.90 -13.85
C ALA A 71 0.97 4.65 -12.37
N GLY A 72 0.80 5.71 -11.60
CA GLY A 72 0.30 5.61 -10.23
C GLY A 72 -0.43 6.86 -9.80
N THR A 73 -1.41 6.68 -8.92
CA THR A 73 -2.17 7.75 -8.29
C THR A 73 -2.22 7.52 -6.79
N GLY A 74 -2.28 8.60 -6.02
CA GLY A 74 -2.48 8.52 -4.58
C GLY A 74 -3.23 9.72 -4.05
N SER A 75 -3.59 9.63 -2.78
CA SER A 75 -4.31 10.68 -2.09
C SER A 75 -3.86 10.77 -0.64
N LEU A 76 -3.66 11.98 -0.15
CA LEU A 76 -3.56 12.32 1.27
C LEU A 76 -4.81 13.10 1.65
N THR A 77 -5.69 12.51 2.44
CA THR A 77 -6.91 13.18 2.91
C THR A 77 -6.70 13.67 4.34
N PHE A 78 -6.69 14.99 4.52
CA PHE A 78 -6.54 15.61 5.83
C PHE A 78 -7.74 15.29 6.72
N SER A 79 -7.48 14.95 7.98
CA SER A 79 -8.56 14.77 8.96
C SER A 79 -9.18 16.12 9.35
N PRO A 80 -10.40 16.12 9.94
CA PRO A 80 -10.96 17.33 10.55
C PRO A 80 -10.05 17.98 11.58
N ALA A 81 -9.29 17.20 12.37
CA ALA A 81 -8.36 17.74 13.35
C ALA A 81 -7.19 18.49 12.70
N ALA A 82 -6.68 17.99 11.56
CA ALA A 82 -5.62 18.66 10.79
C ALA A 82 -6.12 19.96 10.16
N LEU A 83 -7.31 19.93 9.55
CA LEU A 83 -7.93 21.11 8.97
C LEU A 83 -8.24 22.15 10.05
N ASN A 84 -8.69 21.72 11.23
CA ASN A 84 -8.88 22.59 12.38
C ASN A 84 -7.56 23.21 12.83
N ALA A 85 -6.49 22.41 12.98
CA ALA A 85 -5.16 22.91 13.35
C ALA A 85 -4.66 24.00 12.38
N LEU A 86 -4.82 23.78 11.08
CA LEU A 86 -4.47 24.74 10.04
C LEU A 86 -5.35 26.00 10.12
N SER A 87 -6.66 25.84 10.33
CA SER A 87 -7.57 26.99 10.44
C SER A 87 -7.30 27.83 11.68
N SER A 88 -7.01 27.20 12.83
CA SER A 88 -6.66 27.87 14.09
C SER A 88 -5.35 28.64 14.00
N SER A 89 -4.43 28.21 13.12
CA SER A 89 -3.20 28.94 12.83
C SER A 89 -3.36 30.00 11.74
N GLY A 90 -4.59 30.24 11.24
CA GLY A 90 -4.86 31.16 10.13
C GLY A 90 -4.23 30.73 8.80
N SER A 91 -3.94 29.43 8.67
CA SER A 91 -3.24 28.84 7.53
C SER A 91 -4.21 28.10 6.61
N ASN A 92 -3.91 28.08 5.32
CA ASN A 92 -4.66 27.33 4.31
C ASN A 92 -3.73 26.51 3.44
N VAL A 93 -4.21 25.36 2.98
CA VAL A 93 -3.51 24.55 1.98
C VAL A 93 -3.92 25.03 0.60
N ILE A 94 -2.94 25.22 -0.28
CA ILE A 94 -3.16 25.60 -1.68
C ILE A 94 -2.21 24.80 -2.58
N THR A 95 -2.63 24.60 -3.83
CA THR A 95 -1.81 24.00 -4.89
C THR A 95 -1.96 24.84 -6.16
N ALA A 96 -0.84 25.16 -6.81
CA ALA A 96 -0.84 25.78 -8.13
C ALA A 96 -0.89 24.71 -9.24
N GLY A 97 -1.32 25.09 -10.45
CA GLY A 97 -1.32 24.16 -11.60
C GLY A 97 0.09 23.80 -12.10
N THR A 98 1.07 24.67 -11.84
CA THR A 98 2.48 24.47 -12.15
C THR A 98 3.35 24.66 -10.92
N VAL A 99 4.53 24.06 -10.92
CA VAL A 99 5.54 24.26 -9.88
C VAL A 99 6.02 25.71 -9.91
N ASN A 100 6.00 26.37 -8.75
CA ASN A 100 6.40 27.76 -8.59
C ASN A 100 7.84 27.97 -9.06
N SER A 101 8.14 29.10 -9.70
CA SER A 101 9.47 29.45 -10.24
C SER A 101 10.58 29.46 -9.20
N VAL A 102 10.23 29.60 -7.92
CA VAL A 102 11.20 29.57 -6.82
C VAL A 102 11.63 28.15 -6.43
N LEU A 103 10.87 27.11 -6.82
CA LEU A 103 11.11 25.72 -6.42
C LEU A 103 11.83 24.92 -7.52
N PRO A 104 12.55 23.84 -7.16
CA PRO A 104 13.05 22.88 -8.15
C PRO A 104 11.90 22.30 -8.98
N GLY A 105 12.12 22.18 -10.29
CA GLY A 105 11.06 21.77 -11.24
C GLY A 105 10.15 22.92 -11.69
N ALA A 106 10.55 24.17 -11.44
CA ALA A 106 9.88 25.39 -11.90
C ALA A 106 9.29 25.26 -13.32
N GLY A 107 8.00 25.59 -13.45
CA GLY A 107 7.28 25.56 -14.73
C GLY A 107 6.76 24.17 -15.15
N ALA A 108 7.17 23.08 -14.48
CA ALA A 108 6.58 21.77 -14.70
C ALA A 108 5.12 21.74 -14.24
N VAL A 109 4.32 20.84 -14.82
CA VAL A 109 2.96 20.55 -14.35
C VAL A 109 3.04 20.03 -12.91
N ASN A 110 2.20 20.58 -12.04
CA ASN A 110 2.16 20.14 -10.65
C ASN A 110 1.46 18.77 -10.55
N SER A 111 2.20 17.76 -10.11
CA SER A 111 1.67 16.41 -9.89
C SER A 111 0.80 16.28 -8.63
N ALA A 112 0.64 17.37 -7.86
CA ALA A 112 -0.26 17.45 -6.72
C ALA A 112 -1.43 18.41 -6.98
N LYS A 113 -2.62 18.02 -6.49
CA LYS A 113 -3.82 18.87 -6.54
C LYS A 113 -4.59 18.79 -5.22
N TYR A 114 -4.72 19.93 -4.55
CA TYR A 114 -5.53 20.06 -3.35
C TYR A 114 -6.97 20.43 -3.68
N THR A 115 -7.91 19.72 -3.08
CA THR A 115 -9.35 19.98 -3.16
C THR A 115 -9.86 20.36 -1.78
N LYS A 116 -10.17 21.65 -1.59
CA LYS A 116 -10.58 22.21 -0.30
C LYS A 116 -11.84 21.54 0.27
N LEU A 117 -12.83 21.26 -0.59
CA LEU A 117 -14.11 20.68 -0.16
C LEU A 117 -13.95 19.34 0.57
N THR A 118 -12.97 18.52 0.16
CA THR A 118 -12.75 17.19 0.69
C THR A 118 -11.48 17.09 1.55
N GLY A 119 -10.74 18.19 1.72
CA GLY A 119 -9.44 18.17 2.39
C GLY A 119 -8.42 17.24 1.73
N ASN A 120 -8.57 16.94 0.43
CA ASN A 120 -7.79 15.90 -0.23
C ASN A 120 -6.67 16.49 -1.10
N VAL A 121 -5.46 15.97 -0.94
CA VAL A 121 -4.33 16.18 -1.85
C VAL A 121 -4.20 14.94 -2.73
N ALA A 122 -4.63 15.05 -3.99
CA ALA A 122 -4.37 14.03 -5.00
C ALA A 122 -2.93 14.14 -5.50
N LEU A 123 -2.27 12.99 -5.68
CA LEU A 123 -0.89 12.84 -6.15
C LEU A 123 -0.87 11.95 -7.39
N THR A 124 0.00 12.29 -8.34
CA THR A 124 0.35 11.42 -9.47
C THR A 124 1.78 10.92 -9.27
N PHE A 125 1.94 9.60 -9.23
CA PHE A 125 3.23 8.95 -9.05
C PHE A 125 3.87 8.61 -10.40
N ASP A 126 5.14 8.93 -10.54
CA ASP A 126 5.95 8.70 -11.76
C ASP A 126 7.06 7.67 -11.56
N SER A 127 7.34 7.31 -10.30
CA SER A 127 8.42 6.40 -9.96
C SER A 127 8.06 5.58 -8.73
N ALA A 128 8.60 4.36 -8.67
CA ALA A 128 8.45 3.47 -7.53
C ALA A 128 9.74 2.69 -7.30
N VAL A 129 9.94 2.28 -6.05
CA VAL A 129 10.95 1.29 -5.68
C VAL A 129 10.21 0.00 -5.33
N ILE A 130 10.71 -1.10 -5.87
CA ILE A 130 10.06 -2.42 -5.80
C ILE A 130 11.11 -3.45 -5.37
N SER A 131 10.74 -4.35 -4.46
CA SER A 131 11.55 -5.47 -4.02
C SER A 131 10.77 -6.77 -4.22
N GLY A 132 11.15 -7.56 -5.22
CA GLY A 132 10.33 -8.69 -5.70
C GLY A 132 8.98 -8.19 -6.19
N ASP A 133 7.90 -8.69 -5.59
CA ASP A 133 6.53 -8.22 -5.87
C ASP A 133 6.03 -7.21 -4.83
N THR A 134 6.89 -6.68 -3.96
CA THR A 134 6.48 -5.72 -2.93
C THR A 134 6.89 -4.31 -3.30
N LEU A 135 5.90 -3.42 -3.35
CA LEU A 135 6.11 -1.99 -3.50
C LEU A 135 6.70 -1.43 -2.19
N THR A 136 7.88 -0.83 -2.25
CA THR A 136 8.55 -0.27 -1.06
C THR A 136 8.40 1.24 -0.98
N SER A 137 8.37 1.94 -2.11
CA SER A 137 8.03 3.37 -2.13
C SER A 137 7.42 3.83 -3.44
N LEU A 138 6.68 4.95 -3.39
CA LEU A 138 6.09 5.66 -4.52
C LEU A 138 6.51 7.12 -4.48
N LYS A 139 6.95 7.67 -5.60
CA LYS A 139 7.38 9.06 -5.72
C LYS A 139 6.52 9.82 -6.72
N ALA A 140 6.08 11.00 -6.32
CA ALA A 140 5.40 11.98 -7.15
C ALA A 140 6.38 13.13 -7.41
N SER A 141 7.15 13.09 -8.48
CA SER A 141 8.05 14.18 -8.82
C SER A 141 7.25 15.40 -9.29
N ASN A 142 7.78 16.62 -9.08
CA ASN A 142 7.10 17.88 -9.39
C ASN A 142 5.74 18.05 -8.69
N SER A 143 5.49 17.30 -7.62
CA SER A 143 4.35 17.52 -6.75
C SER A 143 4.67 18.65 -5.78
N VAL A 144 3.79 19.63 -5.63
CA VAL A 144 3.94 20.75 -4.69
C VAL A 144 2.61 21.08 -4.02
N VAL A 145 2.65 21.14 -2.69
CA VAL A 145 1.58 21.66 -1.85
C VAL A 145 2.14 22.80 -1.01
N ASN A 146 1.44 23.92 -0.94
CA ASN A 146 1.83 25.06 -0.12
C ASN A 146 0.84 25.22 1.05
N ILE A 147 1.36 25.29 2.27
CA ILE A 147 0.63 25.79 3.43
C ILE A 147 0.96 27.27 3.55
N ARG A 148 -0.07 28.10 3.40
CA ARG A 148 0.07 29.55 3.38
C ARG A 148 -0.71 30.18 4.53
N ARG A 149 -0.04 31.04 5.28
CA ARG A 149 -0.65 31.97 6.23
C ARG A 149 -0.57 33.38 5.67
N SER A 150 -1.64 34.15 5.82
CA SER A 150 -1.66 35.56 5.42
C SER A 150 -2.17 36.38 6.59
N ILE A 151 -1.45 37.45 6.91
CA ILE A 151 -1.86 38.45 7.89
C ILE A 151 -2.46 39.60 7.08
N LEU A 152 -3.70 39.94 7.43
CA LEU A 152 -4.45 41.02 6.83
C LEU A 152 -4.45 42.20 7.81
N ASP A 153 -4.38 43.43 7.29
CA ASP A 153 -4.71 44.62 8.07
C ASP A 153 -6.23 44.85 8.14
N GLU A 154 -6.62 45.94 8.79
CA GLU A 154 -8.01 46.40 8.92
C GLU A 154 -8.73 46.69 7.59
N ASN A 155 -8.00 46.78 6.47
CA ASN A 155 -8.54 47.03 5.13
C ASN A 155 -8.48 45.77 4.24
N ASP A 156 -8.29 44.58 4.84
CA ASP A 156 -8.13 43.30 4.14
C ASP A 156 -6.92 43.26 3.18
N VAL A 157 -5.90 44.10 3.42
CA VAL A 157 -4.66 44.08 2.64
C VAL A 157 -3.67 43.12 3.28
N VAL A 158 -3.06 42.26 2.46
CA VAL A 158 -2.03 41.32 2.92
C VAL A 158 -0.78 42.09 3.33
N THR A 159 -0.53 42.19 4.63
CA THR A 159 0.65 42.86 5.21
C THR A 159 1.83 41.92 5.39
N ALA A 160 1.56 40.63 5.62
CA ALA A 160 2.57 39.59 5.66
C ALA A 160 2.03 38.27 5.11
N GLN A 161 2.90 37.52 4.44
CA GLN A 161 2.60 36.20 3.94
C GLN A 161 3.70 35.23 4.33
N PHE A 162 3.32 34.05 4.78
CA PHE A 162 4.25 32.98 5.14
C PHE A 162 3.86 31.75 4.35
N ASN A 163 4.82 31.15 3.65
CA ASN A 163 4.60 29.99 2.82
C ASN A 163 5.49 28.84 3.30
N VAL A 164 4.92 27.65 3.38
CA VAL A 164 5.65 26.40 3.58
C VAL A 164 5.29 25.46 2.44
N TYR A 165 6.27 25.19 1.58
CA TYR A 165 6.11 24.29 0.45
C TYR A 165 6.57 22.89 0.84
N MET A 166 5.72 21.91 0.57
CA MET A 166 6.01 20.49 0.57
C MET A 166 6.11 20.04 -0.89
N ALA A 167 7.30 19.65 -1.34
CA ALA A 167 7.55 19.26 -2.72
C ALA A 167 8.05 17.81 -2.85
N ASN A 168 7.91 17.23 -4.04
CA ASN A 168 8.48 15.92 -4.40
C ASN A 168 8.12 14.81 -3.39
N PHE A 169 6.82 14.62 -3.16
CA PHE A 169 6.31 13.64 -2.21
C PHE A 169 6.84 12.22 -2.53
N ASN A 170 7.32 11.54 -1.50
CA ASN A 170 7.75 10.15 -1.53
C ASN A 170 7.09 9.37 -0.40
N VAL A 171 6.19 8.47 -0.74
CA VAL A 171 5.49 7.59 0.20
C VAL A 171 6.33 6.33 0.36
N ASN A 172 6.99 6.18 1.51
CA ASN A 172 7.74 4.99 1.85
C ASN A 172 6.84 4.03 2.63
N LEU A 173 6.49 2.92 1.99
CA LEU A 173 5.60 1.89 2.54
C LEU A 173 6.32 1.01 3.56
N SER A 174 7.61 0.75 3.37
CA SER A 174 8.42 -0.04 4.31
C SER A 174 8.55 0.62 5.69
N ASN A 175 8.69 1.94 5.71
CA ASN A 175 8.84 2.73 6.94
C ASN A 175 7.55 3.45 7.36
N SER A 176 6.44 3.21 6.63
CA SER A 176 5.14 3.84 6.87
C SER A 176 5.23 5.37 7.02
N THR A 177 6.06 6.01 6.20
CA THR A 177 6.42 7.42 6.33
C THR A 177 6.34 8.12 4.97
N ILE A 178 5.76 9.31 4.96
CA ILE A 178 5.71 10.21 3.82
C ILE A 178 6.84 11.22 3.97
N PHE A 179 7.66 11.32 2.95
CA PHE A 179 8.73 12.29 2.83
C PHE A 179 8.37 13.37 1.81
N ALA A 180 8.87 14.58 2.02
CA ALA A 180 8.82 15.66 1.05
C ALA A 180 10.02 16.59 1.25
N ASP A 181 10.42 17.28 0.17
CA ASP A 181 11.35 18.38 0.25
C ASP A 181 10.62 19.60 0.83
N LEU A 182 11.12 20.12 1.96
CA LEU A 182 10.52 21.25 2.65
C LEU A 182 11.22 22.54 2.31
N TYR A 183 10.42 23.56 2.00
CA TYR A 183 10.88 24.92 1.78
C TYR A 183 9.99 25.91 2.53
N SER A 184 10.54 27.06 2.91
CA SER A 184 9.75 28.17 3.43
C SER A 184 10.18 29.49 2.81
N ASP A 185 9.23 30.41 2.66
CA ASP A 185 9.48 31.82 2.39
C ASP A 185 8.50 32.70 3.16
N THR A 186 8.80 34.00 3.22
CA THR A 186 7.95 35.03 3.85
C THR A 186 7.31 35.95 2.80
N GLY A 187 6.98 35.44 1.62
CA GLY A 187 6.32 36.17 0.55
C GLY A 187 7.26 36.97 -0.35
N ALA A 188 6.75 38.08 -0.91
CA ALA A 188 7.44 38.84 -1.96
C ALA A 188 8.83 39.31 -1.51
N ASN A 189 9.84 39.06 -2.35
CA ASN A 189 11.26 39.37 -2.12
C ASN A 189 11.94 38.58 -0.99
N SER A 190 11.30 37.53 -0.47
CA SER A 190 11.91 36.62 0.50
C SER A 190 12.82 35.60 -0.19
N VAL A 191 13.95 35.27 0.46
CA VAL A 191 14.83 34.20 0.00
C VAL A 191 14.21 32.86 0.39
N LEU A 192 14.01 31.99 -0.61
CA LEU A 192 13.54 30.64 -0.36
C LEU A 192 14.55 29.89 0.53
N LYS A 193 14.09 29.43 1.69
CA LYS A 193 14.88 28.60 2.59
C LYS A 193 14.54 27.14 2.39
N SER A 194 15.54 26.33 2.05
CA SER A 194 15.41 24.88 1.93
C SER A 194 15.77 24.18 3.24
N TYR A 195 14.97 23.19 3.62
CA TYR A 195 15.24 22.29 4.75
C TYR A 195 15.59 20.87 4.29
N GLY A 196 15.65 20.65 2.97
CA GLY A 196 15.90 19.34 2.36
C GLY A 196 14.73 18.36 2.50
N ASN A 197 15.01 17.09 2.23
CA ASN A 197 14.03 16.01 2.32
C ASN A 197 13.75 15.66 3.78
N ARG A 198 12.48 15.73 4.20
CA ARG A 198 12.04 15.50 5.58
C ARG A 198 10.88 14.52 5.64
N ALA A 199 10.85 13.75 6.72
CA ALA A 199 9.69 12.94 7.09
C ALA A 199 8.58 13.87 7.57
N ILE A 200 7.62 14.15 6.69
CA ILE A 200 6.51 15.07 6.97
C ILE A 200 5.39 14.40 7.76
N PHE A 201 5.12 13.12 7.47
CA PHE A 201 4.09 12.35 8.15
C PHE A 201 4.55 10.91 8.37
N THR A 202 4.33 10.38 9.56
CA THR A 202 4.53 8.98 9.89
C THR A 202 3.22 8.39 10.38
N ALA A 203 2.89 7.20 9.86
CA ALA A 203 1.71 6.48 10.27
C ALA A 203 1.89 5.93 11.69
N THR A 204 0.84 5.98 12.50
CA THR A 204 0.89 5.53 13.90
C THR A 204 1.05 4.02 14.03
N LEU A 205 0.68 3.26 13.01
CA LEU A 205 0.85 1.81 12.97
C LEU A 205 1.74 1.43 11.78
N PRO A 206 2.61 0.42 11.94
CA PRO A 206 3.43 -0.03 10.83
C PRO A 206 2.59 -0.77 9.78
N GLY A 207 3.07 -0.70 8.54
CA GLY A 207 2.58 -1.50 7.41
C GLY A 207 1.59 -0.79 6.52
N VAL A 208 1.08 -1.57 5.57
CA VAL A 208 0.09 -1.15 4.56
C VAL A 208 -1.19 -1.95 4.76
N VAL A 209 -2.34 -1.29 4.68
CA VAL A 209 -3.68 -1.87 4.81
C VAL A 209 -4.52 -1.59 3.56
N GLY A 210 -5.55 -2.41 3.37
CA GLY A 210 -6.45 -2.32 2.21
C GLY A 210 -5.79 -2.71 0.88
N GLY A 211 -6.61 -2.84 -0.15
CA GLY A 211 -6.14 -3.18 -1.50
C GLY A 211 -5.33 -4.47 -1.53
N THR A 212 -4.20 -4.45 -2.23
CA THR A 212 -3.25 -5.56 -2.34
C THR A 212 -2.17 -5.53 -1.26
N LEU A 213 -2.33 -4.69 -0.22
CA LEU A 213 -1.36 -4.48 0.86
C LEU A 213 0.03 -4.05 0.35
N GLY A 214 0.08 -3.33 -0.76
CA GLY A 214 1.33 -2.93 -1.42
C GLY A 214 2.04 -4.05 -2.19
N LYS A 215 1.42 -5.23 -2.35
CA LYS A 215 1.93 -6.27 -3.23
C LYS A 215 1.45 -6.06 -4.66
N ILE A 216 2.29 -6.35 -5.63
CA ILE A 216 1.94 -6.31 -7.04
C ILE A 216 1.25 -7.63 -7.37
N GLU A 217 -0.03 -7.56 -7.68
CA GLU A 217 -0.81 -8.71 -8.14
C GLU A 217 -0.85 -8.69 -9.67
N VAL A 218 -0.46 -9.81 -10.28
CA VAL A 218 -0.50 -9.97 -11.74
C VAL A 218 -1.96 -9.99 -12.19
N THR A 219 -2.32 -9.07 -13.09
CA THR A 219 -3.69 -8.93 -13.62
C THR A 219 -3.84 -9.50 -15.02
N SER A 220 -2.78 -9.44 -15.83
CA SER A 220 -2.78 -10.03 -17.17
C SER A 220 -1.38 -10.44 -17.59
N VAL A 221 -1.29 -11.44 -18.46
CA VAL A 221 -0.05 -11.87 -19.09
C VAL A 221 -0.30 -11.89 -20.60
N THR A 222 0.62 -11.28 -21.34
CA THR A 222 0.68 -11.25 -22.79
C THR A 222 2.00 -11.89 -23.25
N PRO A 223 2.14 -12.28 -24.53
CA PRO A 223 3.40 -12.82 -25.03
C PRO A 223 4.62 -11.91 -24.84
N THR A 224 4.39 -10.61 -24.63
CA THR A 224 5.44 -9.58 -24.56
C THR A 224 5.52 -8.88 -23.21
N ALA A 225 4.64 -9.17 -22.24
CA ALA A 225 4.64 -8.52 -20.92
C ALA A 225 3.67 -9.20 -19.93
N ALA A 226 4.01 -9.18 -18.65
CA ALA A 226 3.07 -9.34 -17.55
C ALA A 226 2.68 -7.95 -17.01
N ASN A 227 1.39 -7.71 -16.77
CA ASN A 227 0.90 -6.49 -16.15
C ASN A 227 0.38 -6.79 -14.76
N GLY A 228 0.62 -5.88 -13.84
CA GLY A 228 0.23 -6.01 -12.45
C GLY A 228 -0.33 -4.71 -11.88
N THR A 229 -1.05 -4.85 -10.78
CA THR A 229 -1.59 -3.73 -10.02
C THR A 229 -1.20 -3.86 -8.57
N ALA A 230 -0.84 -2.74 -7.93
CA ALA A 230 -0.71 -2.68 -6.48
C ALA A 230 -1.57 -1.55 -5.93
N SER A 231 -2.15 -1.77 -4.76
CA SER A 231 -2.92 -0.76 -4.04
C SER A 231 -2.77 -0.92 -2.54
N GLY A 232 -3.02 0.15 -1.80
CA GLY A 232 -2.99 0.12 -0.35
C GLY A 232 -2.97 1.51 0.27
N SER A 233 -2.94 1.53 1.59
CA SER A 233 -2.95 2.73 2.42
C SER A 233 -2.00 2.52 3.60
N LEU A 234 -1.31 3.57 4.05
CA LEU A 234 -0.54 3.48 5.29
C LEU A 234 -1.45 3.13 6.47
N ASN A 235 -0.97 2.30 7.38
CA ASN A 235 -1.77 1.79 8.48
C ASN A 235 -1.92 2.82 9.62
N GLY A 236 -3.16 3.17 9.95
CA GLY A 236 -3.48 4.10 11.04
C GLY A 236 -3.43 5.58 10.65
N ASN A 237 -3.38 6.42 11.67
CA ASN A 237 -3.42 7.87 11.53
C ASN A 237 -2.05 8.41 11.12
N LEU A 238 -2.02 9.53 10.42
CA LEU A 238 -0.78 10.25 10.15
C LEU A 238 -0.46 11.22 11.27
N SER A 239 0.81 11.29 11.65
CA SER A 239 1.32 12.25 12.64
C SER A 239 2.56 12.93 12.11
N MET A 240 2.74 14.21 12.43
CA MET A 240 3.97 14.94 12.11
C MET A 240 4.95 14.80 13.27
N ASN A 241 6.24 14.55 12.98
CA ASN A 241 7.23 14.54 14.05
C ASN A 241 7.48 15.97 14.57
N THR A 242 7.92 16.09 15.82
CA THR A 242 8.11 17.40 16.48
C THR A 242 9.06 18.32 15.70
N ALA A 243 10.17 17.78 15.19
CA ALA A 243 11.16 18.57 14.46
C ALA A 243 10.61 19.16 13.15
N THR A 244 9.80 18.40 12.41
CA THR A 244 9.17 18.90 11.17
C THR A 244 8.03 19.86 11.49
N ALA A 245 7.25 19.58 12.54
CA ALA A 245 6.22 20.50 13.01
C ALA A 245 6.82 21.86 13.40
N ASP A 246 7.97 21.88 14.08
CA ASP A 246 8.67 23.12 14.43
C ASP A 246 9.14 23.88 13.19
N ILE A 247 9.63 23.19 12.16
CA ILE A 247 9.99 23.81 10.87
C ILE A 247 8.76 24.43 10.19
N VAL A 248 7.63 23.69 10.16
CA VAL A 248 6.38 24.18 9.55
C VAL A 248 5.85 25.38 10.33
N LEU A 249 5.77 25.31 11.66
CA LEU A 249 5.32 26.41 12.52
C LEU A 249 6.21 27.64 12.36
N ALA A 250 7.53 27.49 12.45
CA ALA A 250 8.46 28.60 12.27
C ALA A 250 8.38 29.18 10.85
N GLY A 251 8.24 28.33 9.82
CA GLY A 251 8.05 28.75 8.44
C GLY A 251 6.75 29.53 8.21
N LEU A 252 5.71 29.27 9.03
CA LEU A 252 4.45 30.00 9.04
C LEU A 252 4.47 31.25 9.94
N GLY A 253 5.61 31.59 10.54
CA GLY A 253 5.74 32.72 11.47
C GLY A 253 4.93 32.52 12.76
N LEU A 254 4.84 31.27 13.23
CA LEU A 254 4.14 30.88 14.46
C LEU A 254 5.15 30.44 15.52
N GLU A 255 4.73 30.52 16.78
CA GLU A 255 5.51 29.96 17.88
C GLU A 255 5.54 28.43 17.80
N THR A 256 6.69 27.84 18.18
CA THR A 256 6.88 26.38 18.24
C THR A 256 6.44 25.78 19.58
N THR A 257 5.98 26.64 20.49
CA THR A 257 5.45 26.32 21.82
C THR A 257 4.02 26.87 21.98
N GLY A 258 3.25 26.32 22.91
CA GLY A 258 1.88 26.77 23.21
C GLY A 258 0.79 25.91 22.55
N ASP A 259 -0.46 26.34 22.71
CA ASP A 259 -1.64 25.52 22.38
C ASP A 259 -1.76 25.19 20.90
N ILE A 260 -1.50 26.16 20.02
CA ILE A 260 -1.53 25.93 18.56
C ILE A 260 -0.42 24.97 18.14
N ALA A 261 0.79 25.14 18.69
CA ALA A 261 1.91 24.25 18.40
C ALA A 261 1.62 22.81 18.87
N ASN A 262 1.04 22.66 20.06
CA ASN A 262 0.62 21.37 20.59
C ASN A 262 -0.48 20.74 19.73
N LEU A 263 -1.43 21.54 19.23
CA LEU A 263 -2.47 21.07 18.33
C LEU A 263 -1.88 20.55 17.01
N VAL A 264 -0.96 21.29 16.38
CA VAL A 264 -0.29 20.88 15.13
C VAL A 264 0.53 19.58 15.33
N LYS A 265 1.24 19.46 16.46
CA LYS A 265 2.08 18.30 16.80
C LYS A 265 1.28 17.05 17.13
N SER A 266 0.13 17.20 17.78
CA SER A 266 -0.72 16.07 18.23
C SER A 266 -1.88 15.75 17.29
N ALA A 267 -2.16 16.59 16.30
CA ALA A 267 -3.24 16.37 15.35
C ALA A 267 -3.05 15.06 14.58
N ASN A 268 -4.17 14.37 14.35
CA ASN A 268 -4.25 13.36 13.30
C ASN A 268 -4.21 14.08 11.96
N TRP A 269 -3.14 13.92 11.19
CA TRP A 269 -2.97 14.53 9.87
C TRP A 269 -3.77 13.84 8.76
N GLY A 270 -4.44 12.73 9.07
CA GLY A 270 -5.37 12.08 8.16
C GLY A 270 -4.90 10.70 7.72
N ALA A 271 -5.27 10.33 6.49
CA ALA A 271 -5.01 9.01 5.93
C ALA A 271 -4.50 9.10 4.49
N THR A 272 -3.89 8.01 4.03
CA THR A 272 -3.39 7.88 2.65
C THR A 272 -4.17 6.82 1.90
N ASN A 273 -4.14 6.89 0.57
CA ASN A 273 -4.44 5.78 -0.33
C ASN A 273 -3.51 5.90 -1.55
N ALA A 274 -3.07 4.78 -2.10
CA ALA A 274 -2.27 4.71 -3.30
C ALA A 274 -2.67 3.51 -4.17
N THR A 275 -2.62 3.71 -5.48
CA THR A 275 -2.85 2.70 -6.51
C THR A 275 -1.82 2.87 -7.62
N GLY A 276 -1.27 1.77 -8.13
CA GLY A 276 -0.29 1.77 -9.20
C GLY A 276 -0.50 0.62 -10.18
N THR A 277 -0.12 0.85 -11.42
CA THR A 277 -0.06 -0.15 -12.49
C THR A 277 1.39 -0.36 -12.90
N PHE A 278 1.76 -1.63 -13.05
CA PHE A 278 3.13 -2.06 -13.29
C PHE A 278 3.18 -3.00 -14.48
N THR A 279 4.31 -3.04 -15.17
CA THR A 279 4.58 -3.98 -16.25
C THR A 279 5.94 -4.63 -16.05
N ALA A 280 6.08 -5.89 -16.44
CA ALA A 280 7.33 -6.62 -16.37
C ALA A 280 7.51 -7.47 -17.63
N PRO A 281 8.76 -7.66 -18.10
CA PRO A 281 9.02 -8.46 -19.30
C PRO A 281 8.63 -9.91 -19.06
N PRO A 282 8.05 -10.62 -20.05
CA PRO A 282 7.43 -11.93 -19.88
C PRO A 282 8.49 -12.94 -19.44
N ILE A 283 8.21 -13.68 -18.38
CA ILE A 283 9.06 -14.81 -17.98
C ILE A 283 8.61 -16.02 -18.80
N PRO A 284 9.51 -16.69 -19.54
CA PRO A 284 9.17 -17.93 -20.22
C PRO A 284 8.72 -18.96 -19.19
N GLU A 285 7.56 -19.57 -19.41
CA GLU A 285 6.94 -20.42 -18.39
C GLU A 285 7.88 -21.57 -17.97
N PRO A 286 7.89 -21.96 -16.68
CA PRO A 286 8.65 -23.11 -16.21
C PRO A 286 8.33 -24.39 -16.99
N SER A 287 7.07 -24.54 -17.41
CA SER A 287 6.58 -25.61 -18.27
C SER A 287 7.32 -25.65 -19.61
N THR A 288 7.66 -24.50 -20.21
CA THR A 288 8.40 -24.40 -21.47
C THR A 288 9.82 -24.93 -21.31
N TYR A 289 10.48 -24.59 -20.20
CA TYR A 289 11.81 -25.12 -19.89
C TYR A 289 11.77 -26.61 -19.57
N VAL A 290 10.76 -27.07 -18.84
CA VAL A 290 10.57 -28.48 -18.53
C VAL A 290 10.21 -29.28 -19.79
N LEU A 291 9.38 -28.76 -20.70
CA LEU A 291 9.06 -29.38 -21.98
C LEU A 291 10.25 -29.37 -22.93
N MET A 292 11.03 -28.29 -22.99
CA MET A 292 12.29 -28.27 -23.74
C MET A 292 13.27 -29.30 -23.17
N GLY A 293 13.41 -29.35 -21.85
CA GLY A 293 14.28 -30.31 -21.16
C GLY A 293 13.85 -31.76 -21.41
N LEU A 294 12.57 -32.07 -21.22
CA LEU A 294 11.99 -33.39 -21.50
C LEU A 294 12.09 -33.74 -22.99
N GLY A 295 11.87 -32.77 -23.88
CA GLY A 295 12.04 -32.93 -25.32
C GLY A 295 13.48 -33.30 -25.68
N LEU A 296 14.46 -32.60 -25.11
CA LEU A 296 15.89 -32.92 -25.27
C LEU A 296 16.25 -34.31 -24.74
N VAL A 297 15.73 -34.68 -23.56
CA VAL A 297 15.94 -36.03 -23.00
C VAL A 297 15.30 -37.10 -23.89
N GLY A 298 14.10 -36.85 -24.42
CA GLY A 298 13.41 -37.74 -25.34
C GLY A 298 14.18 -37.94 -26.66
N VAL A 299 14.71 -36.86 -27.23
CA VAL A 299 15.54 -36.91 -28.45
C VAL A 299 16.85 -37.64 -28.19
N ALA A 300 17.52 -37.39 -27.06
CA ALA A 300 18.75 -38.10 -26.68
C ALA A 300 18.53 -39.61 -26.48
N ALA A 301 17.41 -40.01 -25.85
CA ALA A 301 17.05 -41.41 -25.68
C ALA A 301 16.73 -42.10 -27.02
N ALA A 302 16.03 -41.40 -27.93
CA ALA A 302 15.74 -41.90 -29.26
C ALA A 302 17.01 -42.04 -30.12
N ALA A 303 17.94 -41.08 -30.04
CA ALA A 303 19.23 -41.15 -30.73
C ALA A 303 20.09 -42.33 -30.25
N ARG A 304 20.13 -42.57 -28.93
CA ARG A 304 20.85 -43.72 -28.35
C ARG A 304 20.29 -45.06 -28.83
N ARG A 305 18.97 -45.17 -29.01
CA ARG A 305 18.33 -46.38 -29.56
C ARG A 305 18.64 -46.63 -31.04
N ARG A 306 19.02 -45.61 -31.80
CA ARG A 306 19.41 -45.77 -33.21
C ARG A 306 20.89 -46.09 -33.40
N ALA A 307 21.73 -45.80 -32.40
CA ALA A 307 23.16 -46.05 -32.44
C ALA A 307 23.56 -47.42 -31.86
N ALA A 308 22.63 -48.12 -31.20
CA ALA A 308 22.77 -49.50 -30.72
C ALA A 308 22.01 -50.45 -31.63
#